data_AF-A0A5D3F7I3-F1
#
_entry.id   AF-A0A5D3F7I3-F1
#
_cell.length_a   1.000
_cell.length_b   1.000
_cell.length_c   1.000
_cell.angle_alpha   90.00
_cell.angle_beta   90.00
_cell.angle_gamma   90.00
#
_symmetry.space_group_name_H-M   'P 1'
#
loop_
_entity.id
_entity.type
_entity.pdbx_description
1 polymer ?
#
loop_
_entity_poly.entity_id
_entity_poly.type
_entity_poly.pdbx_seq_one_letter_code
_entity_poly.pdbx_strand_id
1 'polypeptide(L)'
;MASKPLAEVTLADLATKDDLKNLATKDDLAELRRELKQEIGGVRQELKLEIKQEVGTVRQELGSAVNLLMGEIGKMAARQEEMAGHVARLVSKSEGVTH
;
A
#
# COMPACT_ATOMS: atom_id res chain seq x y z
N MET A 1 11.45 49.71 19.33
CA MET A 1 11.36 50.19 20.73
C MET A 1 12.77 50.34 21.24
N ALA A 2 13.18 51.53 21.69
CA ALA A 2 14.48 51.72 22.34
C ALA A 2 14.40 51.10 23.73
N SER A 3 15.33 50.21 24.07
CA SER A 3 15.37 49.56 25.39
C SER A 3 15.73 50.60 26.46
N LYS A 4 15.02 50.54 27.59
CA LYS A 4 15.27 51.39 28.76
C LYS A 4 16.72 51.21 29.24
N PRO A 5 17.46 52.28 29.58
CA PRO A 5 18.81 52.17 30.14
C PRO A 5 18.81 51.32 31.42
N LEU A 6 19.87 50.53 31.67
CA LEU A 6 19.94 49.63 32.83
C LEU A 6 19.70 50.34 34.18
N ALA A 7 20.13 51.60 34.28
CA ALA A 7 19.96 52.41 35.48
C ALA A 7 18.50 52.78 35.79
N GLU A 8 17.58 52.63 34.83
CA GLU A 8 16.16 52.97 34.94
C GLU A 8 15.25 51.74 35.06
N VAL A 9 15.83 50.53 35.05
CA VAL A 9 15.08 49.28 35.22
C VAL A 9 14.59 49.18 36.68
N THR A 10 13.30 48.93 36.82
CA THR A 10 12.61 48.78 38.11
C THR A 10 12.13 47.34 38.29
N LEU A 11 11.73 46.98 39.51
CA LEU A 11 11.12 45.68 39.80
C LEU A 11 9.86 45.40 38.96
N ALA A 12 9.11 46.43 38.58
CA ALA A 12 7.92 46.29 37.74
C ALA A 12 8.25 45.95 36.28
N ASP A 13 9.51 46.16 35.86
CA ASP A 13 9.98 45.82 34.52
C ASP A 13 10.44 44.34 34.41
N LEU A 14 10.50 43.61 35.54
CA LEU A 14 10.93 42.21 35.59
C LEU A 14 9.73 41.26 35.46
N ALA A 15 9.89 40.20 34.68
CA ALA A 15 8.91 39.11 34.63
C ALA A 15 8.79 38.42 36.00
N THR A 16 7.55 38.22 36.44
CA THR A 16 7.20 37.51 37.67
C THR A 16 7.07 36.02 37.41
N LYS A 17 6.94 35.23 38.49
CA LYS A 17 6.63 33.79 38.36
C LYS A 17 5.29 33.55 37.68
N ASP A 18 4.33 34.45 37.86
CA ASP A 18 3.01 34.32 37.23
C ASP A 18 3.09 34.52 35.71
N ASP A 19 3.95 35.42 35.24
CA ASP A 19 4.18 35.65 33.80
C ASP A 19 4.74 34.42 33.07
N LEU A 20 5.45 33.54 33.80
CA LEU A 20 6.10 32.35 33.23
C LEU A 20 5.22 31.09 33.26
N LYS A 21 4.09 31.08 33.99
CA LYS A 21 3.26 29.87 34.19
C LYS A 21 2.71 29.27 32.90
N ASN A 22 2.52 30.08 31.87
CA ASN A 22 1.93 29.67 30.59
C ASN A 22 2.98 29.35 29.51
N LEU A 23 4.27 29.38 29.85
CA LEU A 23 5.31 29.02 28.90
C LEU A 23 5.42 27.49 28.82
N ALA A 24 5.41 26.97 27.59
CA ALA A 24 5.72 25.57 27.35
C ALA A 24 7.12 25.24 27.86
N THR A 25 7.21 24.14 28.60
CA THR A 25 8.42 23.63 29.21
C THR A 25 9.12 22.63 28.28
N LYS A 26 10.34 22.23 28.68
CA LYS A 26 11.05 21.15 27.99
C LYS A 26 10.31 19.81 28.09
N ASP A 27 9.58 19.60 29.18
CA ASP A 27 8.85 18.37 29.42
C ASP A 27 7.63 18.28 28.50
N ASP A 28 6.91 19.40 28.30
CA ASP A 28 5.81 19.48 27.33
C ASP A 28 6.28 19.14 25.91
N LEU A 29 7.45 19.65 25.50
CA LEU A 29 8.04 19.33 24.20
C LEU A 29 8.48 17.87 24.11
N ALA A 30 8.95 17.27 25.20
CA ALA A 30 9.32 15.87 25.23
C ALA A 30 8.10 14.95 25.11
N GLU A 31 6.99 15.33 25.75
CA GLU A 31 5.71 14.62 25.65
C GLU A 31 5.14 14.70 24.23
N LEU A 32 5.05 15.90 23.64
CA LEU A 32 4.62 16.08 22.25
C LEU A 32 5.48 15.28 21.26
N ARG A 33 6.80 15.25 21.46
CA ARG A 33 7.71 14.45 20.63
C ARG A 33 7.42 12.95 20.76
N ARG A 34 7.07 12.48 21.96
CA ARG A 34 6.74 11.07 22.22
C ARG A 34 5.45 10.69 21.53
N GLU A 35 4.41 11.52 21.67
CA GLU A 35 3.11 11.33 21.03
C GLU A 35 3.24 11.30 19.51
N LEU A 36 3.90 12.29 18.92
CA LEU A 36 4.14 12.35 17.48
C LEU A 36 4.90 11.12 16.97
N LYS A 37 5.91 10.65 17.71
CA LYS A 37 6.65 9.44 17.35
C LYS A 37 5.75 8.19 17.40
N GLN A 38 4.83 8.12 18.36
CA GLN A 38 3.88 7.01 18.47
C GLN A 38 2.88 7.04 17.32
N GLU A 39 2.29 8.19 17.02
CA GLU A 39 1.34 8.36 15.92
C GLU A 39 1.96 8.03 14.56
N ILE A 40 3.15 8.59 14.26
CA ILE A 40 3.89 8.27 13.03
C ILE A 40 4.24 6.77 12.97
N GLY A 41 4.59 6.19 14.12
CA GLY A 41 4.84 4.76 14.25
C GLY A 41 3.60 3.93 13.91
N GLY A 42 2.43 4.33 14.41
CA GLY A 42 1.13 3.71 14.13
C GLY A 42 0.78 3.75 12.65
N VAL A 43 0.75 4.95 12.07
CA VAL A 43 0.46 5.15 10.64
C VAL A 43 1.39 4.33 9.74
N ARG A 44 2.69 4.26 10.08
CA ARG A 44 3.65 3.46 9.33
C ARG A 44 3.33 1.96 9.37
N GLN A 45 2.85 1.44 10.51
CA GLN A 45 2.49 0.02 10.62
C GLN A 45 1.18 -0.29 9.89
N GLU A 46 0.18 0.60 10.00
CA GLU A 46 -1.10 0.48 9.30
C GLU A 46 -0.88 0.40 7.78
N LEU A 47 -0.15 1.36 7.21
CA LEU A 47 0.18 1.37 5.78
C LEU A 47 0.95 0.11 5.35
N LYS A 48 1.88 -0.38 6.18
CA LYS A 48 2.63 -1.60 5.88
C LYS A 48 1.73 -2.83 5.83
N LEU A 49 0.77 -2.93 6.74
CA LEU A 49 -0.19 -4.05 6.79
C LEU A 49 -1.15 -4.00 5.61
N GLU A 50 -1.69 -2.83 5.30
CA GLU A 50 -2.61 -2.61 4.19
C GLU A 50 -1.98 -2.97 2.84
N ILE A 51 -0.78 -2.45 2.54
CA ILE A 51 -0.04 -2.79 1.31
C ILE A 51 0.21 -4.30 1.22
N LYS A 52 0.61 -4.93 2.33
CA LYS A 52 0.87 -6.38 2.33
C LYS A 52 -0.40 -7.18 2.04
N GLN A 53 -1.55 -6.73 2.56
CA GLN A 53 -2.84 -7.36 2.32
C GLN A 53 -3.29 -7.19 0.88
N GLU A 54 -3.26 -5.97 0.34
CA GLU A 54 -3.65 -5.69 -1.05
C GLU A 54 -2.79 -6.47 -2.05
N VAL A 55 -1.47 -6.47 -1.88
CA VAL A 55 -0.54 -7.26 -2.72
C VAL A 55 -0.84 -8.76 -2.60
N GLY A 56 -1.19 -9.23 -1.40
CA GLY A 56 -1.60 -10.61 -1.16
C GLY A 56 -2.86 -10.98 -1.95
N THR A 57 -3.89 -10.14 -1.89
CA THR A 57 -5.15 -10.31 -2.64
C THR A 57 -4.90 -10.33 -4.14
N VAL A 58 -4.18 -9.33 -4.68
CA VAL A 58 -3.85 -9.26 -6.11
C VAL A 58 -3.11 -10.51 -6.58
N ARG A 59 -2.15 -11.01 -5.78
CA ARG A 59 -1.42 -12.25 -6.10
C ARG A 59 -2.34 -13.46 -6.16
N GLN A 60 -3.34 -13.56 -5.28
CA GLN A 60 -4.31 -14.65 -5.27
C GLN A 60 -5.27 -14.58 -6.46
N GLU A 61 -5.80 -13.40 -6.77
CA GLU A 61 -6.66 -13.16 -7.91
C GLU A 61 -5.95 -13.50 -9.22
N LEU A 62 -4.71 -13.02 -9.39
CA LEU A 62 -3.90 -13.32 -10.57
C LEU A 62 -3.62 -14.82 -10.70
N GLY A 63 -3.26 -15.49 -9.59
CA GLY A 63 -3.05 -16.94 -9.59
C GLY A 63 -4.31 -17.71 -10.00
N SER A 64 -5.48 -17.27 -9.54
CA SER A 64 -6.77 -17.87 -9.89
C SER A 64 -7.11 -17.65 -11.37
N ALA A 65 -6.89 -16.44 -11.88
CA ALA A 65 -7.08 -16.13 -13.30
C ALA A 65 -6.18 -16.98 -14.22
N VAL A 66 -4.89 -17.14 -13.86
CA VAL A 66 -3.95 -18.00 -14.62
C VAL A 66 -4.43 -19.45 -14.63
N ASN A 67 -4.89 -19.98 -13.51
CA ASN A 67 -5.41 -21.36 -13.44
C ASN A 67 -6.65 -21.56 -14.32
N LEU A 68 -7.56 -20.59 -14.36
CA LEU A 68 -8.74 -20.62 -15.23
C LEU A 68 -8.32 -20.63 -16.70
N LEU A 69 -7.43 -19.72 -17.10
CA LEU A 69 -6.91 -19.64 -18.47
C LEU A 69 -6.20 -20.94 -18.88
N MET A 70 -5.36 -21.51 -18.01
CA MET A 70 -4.72 -22.81 -18.28
C MET A 70 -5.77 -23.91 -18.50
N GLY A 71 -6.84 -23.93 -17.70
CA GLY A 71 -7.94 -24.88 -17.89
C GLY A 71 -8.67 -24.70 -19.22
N GLU A 72 -8.93 -23.47 -19.65
CA GLU A 72 -9.52 -23.18 -20.96
C GLU A 72 -8.60 -23.56 -22.12
N ILE A 73 -7.31 -23.27 -22.02
CA ILE A 73 -6.30 -23.68 -23.00
C ILE A 73 -6.27 -25.21 -23.13
N GLY A 74 -6.29 -25.94 -22.01
CA GLY A 74 -6.37 -27.40 -22.02
C GLY A 74 -7.61 -27.93 -22.74
N LYS A 75 -8.78 -27.32 -22.50
CA LYS A 75 -10.03 -27.66 -23.22
C LYS A 75 -9.93 -27.35 -24.71
N MET A 76 -9.32 -26.24 -25.09
CA MET A 76 -9.12 -25.89 -26.51
C MET A 76 -8.18 -26.88 -27.21
N ALA A 77 -7.08 -27.28 -26.56
CA ALA A 77 -6.14 -28.27 -27.08
C ALA A 77 -6.85 -29.61 -27.34
N ALA A 78 -7.67 -30.08 -26.40
CA ALA A 78 -8.46 -31.31 -26.58
C ALA A 78 -9.43 -31.22 -27.78
N ARG A 79 -10.10 -30.07 -27.97
CA ARG A 79 -10.97 -29.85 -29.14
C ARG A 79 -10.19 -29.83 -30.46
N GLN A 80 -8.98 -29.27 -30.46
CA GLN A 80 -8.13 -29.25 -31.65
C GLN A 80 -7.70 -30.67 -32.07
N GLU A 81 -7.39 -31.53 -31.10
CA GLU A 81 -7.07 -32.95 -31.36
C GLU A 81 -8.27 -33.71 -31.95
N GLU A 82 -9.47 -33.51 -31.39
CA GLU A 82 -10.70 -34.09 -31.93
C GLU A 82 -10.99 -33.63 -33.36
N MET A 83 -10.85 -32.33 -33.63
CA MET A 83 -11.05 -31.76 -34.96
C MET A 83 -10.02 -32.31 -35.96
N ALA A 84 -8.75 -32.42 -35.58
CA ALA A 84 -7.71 -33.03 -36.41
C ALA A 84 -8.06 -34.48 -36.79
N GLY A 85 -8.58 -35.27 -35.83
CA GLY A 85 -9.06 -36.63 -36.09
C GLY A 85 -10.27 -36.68 -37.05
N HIS A 86 -11.20 -35.73 -36.96
CA HIS A 86 -12.29 -35.61 -37.93
C HIS A 86 -11.79 -35.28 -39.34
N VAL A 87 -10.88 -34.31 -39.46
CA VAL A 87 -10.27 -33.94 -40.76
C VAL A 87 -9.54 -35.13 -41.38
N ALA A 88 -8.73 -35.86 -40.61
CA ALA A 88 -8.02 -37.04 -41.11
C ALA A 88 -8.95 -38.11 -41.70
N ARG A 89 -10.10 -38.35 -41.04
CA ARG A 89 -11.13 -39.28 -41.53
C ARG A 89 -11.80 -38.80 -42.82
N LEU A 90 -12.11 -37.50 -42.91
CA LEU A 90 -12.70 -36.92 -44.13
C LEU A 90 -11.75 -37.03 -45.32
N VAL A 91 -10.47 -36.70 -45.12
CA VAL A 91 -9.42 -36.81 -46.17
C VAL A 91 -9.30 -38.24 -46.67
N SER A 92 -9.19 -39.21 -45.74
CA SER A 92 -9.11 -40.64 -46.08
C SER A 92 -10.32 -41.11 -46.90
N LYS A 93 -11.52 -40.62 -46.58
CA LYS A 93 -12.75 -40.95 -47.31
C LYS A 93 -12.78 -40.31 -48.71
N SER A 94 -12.29 -39.08 -48.86
CA SER A 94 -12.24 -38.44 -50.19
C SER A 94 -11.22 -39.10 -51.12
N GLU A 95 -10.06 -39.52 -50.61
CA GLU A 95 -9.02 -40.21 -51.39
C GLU A 95 -9.47 -41.61 -51.85
N GLY A 96 -10.29 -42.30 -51.04
CA GLY A 96 -10.86 -43.60 -51.40
C GLY A 96 -12.00 -43.54 -52.45
N VAL A 97 -12.53 -42.34 -52.73
CA VAL A 97 -13.60 -42.11 -53.73
C VAL A 97 -13.03 -41.63 -55.08
N THR A 98 -11.75 -41.25 -55.15
CA THR A 98 -11.08 -40.73 -56.37
C THR A 98 -10.71 -41.78 -57.44
N HIS A 99 -11.35 -42.96 -57.47
CA HIS A 99 -11.19 -43.95 -58.55
C HIS A 99 -12.54 -44.44 -59.08
#